data_AF-A0A7C6RQZ1-F1
#
_entry.id   AF-A0A7C6RQZ1-F1
#
_cell.length_a   1.000
_cell.length_b   1.000
_cell.length_c   1.000
_cell.angle_alpha   90.00
_cell.angle_beta   90.00
_cell.angle_gamma   90.00
#
_symmetry.space_group_name_H-M   'P 1'
#
loop_
_entity.id
_entity.type
_entity.pdbx_description
1 polymer ?
#
loop_
_entity_poly.entity_id
_entity_poly.type
_entity_poly.pdbx_seq_one_letter_code
_entity_poly.pdbx_strand_id
1 'polypeptide(L)'
;AIRLRVIPNSNDKKDQSIKEKVKLNVQKEMSQMLYNIDNINVAREKIKSNINNIKKSVKKTLSNEGYDIEYKIDFGYNYFPEKKYKGIIYNEGYYESVLITLGKGEGDNWWCVLFPPLCLLEADDKTDVEYKIYVKELINKYF
;
A
#
# COMPACT_ATOMS: atom_id res chain seq x y z
N ALA A 1 5.17 -1.86 -11.93
CA ALA A 1 5.24 -1.68 -10.47
C ALA A 1 3.92 -2.11 -9.84
N ILE A 2 3.92 -2.54 -8.58
CA ILE A 2 2.72 -2.92 -7.83
C ILE A 2 2.58 -1.97 -6.63
N ARG A 3 1.39 -1.45 -6.34
CA ARG A 3 1.11 -0.52 -5.23
C ARG A 3 0.27 -1.17 -4.11
N LEU A 4 0.32 -0.59 -2.91
CA LEU A 4 -0.65 -0.81 -1.85
C LEU A 4 -1.42 0.48 -1.64
N ARG A 5 -2.75 0.42 -1.58
CA ARG A 5 -3.61 1.57 -1.28
C ARG A 5 -4.62 1.20 -0.21
N VAL A 6 -4.80 2.09 0.76
CA VAL A 6 -5.82 1.96 1.81
C VAL A 6 -6.69 3.22 1.78
N ILE A 7 -7.99 3.03 1.63
CA ILE A 7 -8.99 4.10 1.63
C ILE A 7 -9.87 3.92 2.88
N PRO A 8 -9.90 4.89 3.80
CA PRO A 8 -10.76 4.85 4.98
C PRO A 8 -12.22 5.09 4.61
N ASN A 9 -13.11 4.77 5.53
CA ASN A 9 -14.54 5.03 5.38
C ASN A 9 -14.84 6.54 5.21
N SER A 10 -14.20 7.40 6.01
CA SER A 10 -14.36 8.86 5.94
C SER A 10 -13.11 9.61 6.44
N ASN A 11 -13.21 10.94 6.53
CA ASN A 11 -12.19 11.82 7.12
C ASN A 11 -12.31 12.01 8.63
N ASP A 12 -13.23 11.31 9.30
CA ASP A 12 -13.31 11.33 10.75
C ASP A 12 -12.02 10.81 11.39
N LYS A 13 -11.65 11.41 12.54
CA LYS A 13 -10.43 11.06 13.27
C LYS A 13 -10.32 9.56 13.56
N LYS A 14 -11.44 8.90 13.88
CA LYS A 14 -11.50 7.46 14.11
C LYS A 14 -11.15 6.68 12.84
N ASP A 15 -11.78 7.00 11.72
CA ASP A 15 -11.58 6.30 10.44
C ASP A 15 -10.15 6.47 9.92
N GLN A 16 -9.59 7.68 10.06
CA GLN A 16 -8.20 7.97 9.74
C GLN A 16 -7.23 7.17 10.63
N SER A 17 -7.51 7.08 11.93
CA SER A 17 -6.70 6.26 12.85
C SER A 17 -6.76 4.76 12.51
N ILE A 18 -7.94 4.24 12.18
CA ILE A 18 -8.12 2.85 11.74
C ILE A 18 -7.33 2.60 10.44
N LYS A 19 -7.40 3.51 9.46
CA LYS A 19 -6.59 3.41 8.24
C LYS A 19 -5.12 3.30 8.55
N GLU A 20 -4.57 4.15 9.43
CA GLU A 20 -3.15 4.09 9.77
C GLU A 20 -2.76 2.73 10.38
N LYS A 21 -3.60 2.16 11.25
CA LYS A 21 -3.36 0.83 11.83
C LYS A 21 -3.43 -0.28 10.78
N VAL A 22 -4.44 -0.24 9.90
CA VAL A 22 -4.59 -1.21 8.79
C VAL A 22 -3.39 -1.12 7.85
N LYS A 23 -3.02 0.10 7.44
CA LYS A 23 -1.82 0.39 6.65
C LYS A 23 -0.60 -0.25 7.28
N LEU A 24 -0.30 0.05 8.55
CA LEU A 24 0.93 -0.42 9.21
C LEU A 24 1.00 -1.95 9.25
N ASN A 25 -0.09 -2.60 9.64
CA ASN A 25 -0.15 -4.07 9.75
C ASN A 25 0.01 -4.75 8.38
N VAL A 26 -0.72 -4.28 7.37
CA VAL A 26 -0.67 -4.86 6.02
C VAL A 26 0.67 -4.55 5.35
N GLN A 27 1.17 -3.32 5.47
CA GLN A 27 2.47 -2.91 4.93
C GLN A 27 3.59 -3.80 5.46
N LYS A 28 3.62 -4.06 6.77
CA LYS A 28 4.61 -4.94 7.40
C LYS A 28 4.55 -6.35 6.82
N GLU A 29 3.36 -6.94 6.77
CA GLU A 29 3.14 -8.30 6.25
C GLU A 29 3.55 -8.41 4.78
N MET A 30 3.12 -7.46 3.94
CA MET A 30 3.45 -7.45 2.52
C MET A 30 4.93 -7.24 2.27
N SER A 31 5.59 -6.37 3.05
CA SER A 31 7.02 -6.12 2.91
C SER A 31 7.86 -7.35 3.28
N GLN A 32 7.46 -8.08 4.33
CA GLN A 32 8.10 -9.35 4.69
C GLN A 32 7.87 -10.43 3.64
N MET A 33 6.65 -10.53 3.11
CA MET A 33 6.29 -11.50 2.07
C MET A 33 7.05 -11.27 0.76
N LEU A 34 7.28 -10.01 0.40
CA LEU A 34 7.96 -9.62 -0.83
C LEU A 34 9.48 -9.42 -0.64
N TYR A 35 10.00 -9.72 0.55
CA TYR A 35 11.42 -9.62 0.84
C TYR A 35 12.23 -10.51 -0.11
N ASN A 36 13.32 -9.96 -0.67
CA ASN A 36 14.19 -10.61 -1.66
C ASN A 36 13.52 -11.04 -2.98
N ILE A 37 12.30 -10.58 -3.28
CA ILE A 37 11.72 -10.79 -4.61
C ILE A 37 12.26 -9.74 -5.58
N ASP A 38 12.88 -10.20 -6.66
CA ASP A 38 13.44 -9.38 -7.74
C ASP A 38 12.60 -9.42 -9.03
N ASN A 39 11.62 -10.32 -9.12
CA ASN A 39 10.77 -10.52 -10.29
C ASN A 39 9.30 -10.11 -10.04
N ILE A 40 8.78 -9.20 -10.87
CA ILE A 40 7.41 -8.68 -10.74
C ILE A 40 6.33 -9.76 -10.90
N ASN A 41 6.56 -10.78 -11.73
CA ASN A 41 5.61 -11.87 -11.93
C ASN A 41 5.56 -12.76 -10.68
N VAL A 42 6.71 -13.03 -10.06
CA VAL A 42 6.77 -13.76 -8.78
C VAL A 42 6.09 -12.97 -7.67
N ALA A 43 6.30 -11.65 -7.60
CA ALA A 43 5.60 -10.78 -6.66
C ALA A 43 4.07 -10.84 -6.84
N ARG A 44 3.59 -10.79 -8.09
CA ARG A 44 2.16 -10.91 -8.43
C ARG A 44 1.56 -12.22 -7.93
N GLU A 45 2.21 -13.36 -8.19
CA GLU A 45 1.73 -14.66 -7.75
C GLU A 45 1.75 -14.82 -6.22
N LYS A 46 2.76 -14.25 -5.55
CA LYS A 46 2.80 -14.20 -4.08
C LYS A 46 1.66 -13.38 -3.49
N ILE A 47 1.36 -12.22 -4.07
CA ILE A 47 0.23 -11.39 -3.64
C ILE A 47 -1.10 -12.14 -3.82
N LYS A 48 -1.35 -12.73 -5.00
CA LYS A 48 -2.58 -13.48 -5.28
C LYS A 48 -2.77 -14.64 -4.29
N SER A 49 -1.73 -15.43 -4.08
CA SER A 49 -1.79 -16.59 -3.18
C SER A 49 -1.96 -16.20 -1.70
N ASN A 50 -1.60 -14.98 -1.31
CA ASN A 50 -1.71 -14.48 0.07
C ASN A 50 -2.87 -13.50 0.30
N ILE A 51 -3.73 -13.26 -0.69
CA ILE A 51 -4.83 -12.29 -0.55
C ILE A 51 -5.75 -12.60 0.64
N ASN A 52 -5.92 -13.89 0.95
CA ASN A 52 -6.70 -14.33 2.11
C ASN A 52 -6.02 -14.02 3.45
N ASN A 53 -4.68 -14.01 3.50
CA ASN A 53 -3.93 -13.62 4.69
C ASN A 53 -4.05 -12.11 4.92
N ILE A 54 -3.96 -11.32 3.85
CA ILE A 54 -4.21 -9.86 3.90
C ILE A 54 -5.63 -9.58 4.42
N LYS A 55 -6.65 -10.29 3.93
CA LYS A 55 -8.03 -10.17 4.44
C LYS A 55 -8.12 -10.47 5.95
N LYS A 56 -7.46 -11.54 6.41
CA LYS A 56 -7.40 -11.87 7.84
C LYS A 56 -6.69 -10.78 8.65
N SER A 57 -5.63 -10.18 8.12
CA SER A 57 -4.87 -9.09 8.73
C SER A 57 -5.73 -7.83 8.92
N VAL A 58 -6.47 -7.43 7.89
CA VAL A 58 -7.44 -6.32 7.97
C VAL A 58 -8.54 -6.65 8.97
N LYS A 59 -9.17 -7.82 8.88
CA LYS A 59 -10.22 -8.24 9.81
C LYS A 59 -9.75 -8.21 11.27
N LYS A 60 -8.57 -8.77 11.54
CA LYS A 60 -7.97 -8.79 12.88
C LYS A 60 -7.74 -7.37 13.40
N THR A 61 -7.24 -6.47 12.55
CA THR A 61 -7.04 -5.06 12.91
C THR A 61 -8.36 -4.40 13.28
N LEU A 62 -9.41 -4.56 12.46
CA LEU A 62 -10.74 -4.00 12.73
C LEU A 62 -11.35 -4.55 14.04
N SER A 63 -11.25 -5.87 14.26
CA SER A 63 -11.76 -6.51 15.48
C SER A 63 -11.03 -6.06 16.75
N ASN A 64 -9.71 -5.91 16.71
CA ASN A 64 -8.93 -5.42 17.85
C ASN A 64 -9.30 -3.99 18.26
N GLU A 65 -9.78 -3.19 17.31
CA GLU A 65 -10.19 -1.81 17.52
C GLU A 65 -11.68 -1.65 17.85
N GLY A 66 -12.41 -2.77 17.94
CA GLY A 66 -13.86 -2.76 18.14
C GLY A 66 -14.59 -1.97 17.05
N TYR A 67 -14.06 -1.99 15.81
CA TYR A 67 -14.57 -1.23 14.69
C TYR A 67 -15.21 -2.16 13.67
N ASP A 68 -16.52 -2.38 13.84
CA ASP A 68 -17.31 -3.23 12.97
C ASP A 68 -17.75 -2.47 11.72
N ILE A 69 -17.03 -2.70 10.62
CA ILE A 69 -17.32 -2.10 9.33
C ILE A 69 -17.01 -3.10 8.21
N GLU A 70 -17.77 -3.03 7.14
CA GLU A 70 -17.46 -3.76 5.92
C GLU A 70 -16.15 -3.28 5.31
N TYR A 71 -15.42 -4.19 4.66
CA TYR A 71 -14.23 -3.83 3.90
C TYR A 71 -14.13 -4.68 2.64
N LYS A 72 -13.53 -4.09 1.60
CA LYS A 72 -13.22 -4.76 0.34
C LYS A 72 -11.72 -4.78 0.12
N ILE A 73 -11.21 -5.87 -0.41
CA ILE A 73 -9.83 -5.97 -0.88
C ILE A 73 -9.87 -6.42 -2.35
N ASP A 74 -9.26 -5.62 -3.21
CA ASP A 74 -9.11 -5.86 -4.64
C ASP A 74 -7.63 -5.98 -5.01
N PHE A 75 -7.29 -6.89 -5.91
CA PHE A 75 -5.97 -6.96 -6.50
C PHE A 75 -6.09 -6.94 -8.03
N GLY A 76 -5.59 -5.87 -8.64
CA GLY A 76 -5.74 -5.62 -10.07
C GLY A 76 -5.41 -4.17 -10.41
N TYR A 77 -5.86 -3.72 -11.58
CA TYR A 77 -5.68 -2.33 -12.01
C TYR A 77 -6.71 -1.42 -11.35
N ASN A 78 -6.22 -0.47 -10.56
CA ASN A 78 -7.04 0.50 -9.85
C ASN A 78 -6.59 1.92 -10.20
N TYR A 79 -7.52 2.87 -10.22
CA TYR A 79 -7.20 4.27 -10.51
C TYR A 79 -6.50 4.94 -9.32
N PHE A 80 -5.46 5.72 -9.60
CA PHE A 80 -4.79 6.58 -8.62
C PHE A 80 -4.79 8.02 -9.13
N PRO A 81 -5.11 9.00 -8.27
CA PRO A 81 -4.89 10.41 -8.60
C PRO A 81 -3.39 10.72 -8.63
N GLU A 82 -3.05 11.85 -9.25
CA GLU A 82 -1.68 12.37 -9.22
C GLU A 82 -1.24 12.63 -7.77
N LYS A 83 0.04 12.35 -7.46
CA LYS A 83 0.66 12.67 -6.17
C LYS A 83 2.04 13.26 -6.39
N LYS A 84 2.30 14.40 -5.75
CA LYS A 84 3.65 14.93 -5.58
C LYS A 84 4.21 14.49 -4.22
N TYR A 85 5.33 13.78 -4.22
CA TYR A 85 5.94 13.27 -3.00
C TYR A 85 7.46 13.29 -3.08
N LYS A 86 8.12 13.86 -2.06
CA LYS A 86 9.59 14.01 -1.97
C LYS A 86 10.22 14.49 -3.29
N GLY A 87 9.58 15.47 -3.92
CA GLY A 87 9.99 16.08 -5.18
C GLY A 87 9.90 15.18 -6.42
N ILE A 88 9.18 14.05 -6.36
CA ILE A 88 8.79 13.19 -7.49
C ILE A 88 7.30 13.39 -7.77
N ILE A 89 6.93 13.45 -9.05
CA ILE A 89 5.52 13.44 -9.49
C ILE A 89 5.17 12.02 -9.89
N TYR A 90 4.17 11.46 -9.24
CA TYR A 90 3.53 10.22 -9.62
C TYR A 90 2.25 10.55 -10.35
N ASN A 91 2.26 10.35 -11.67
CA ASN A 91 1.13 10.67 -12.53
C ASN A 91 -0.13 9.89 -12.11
N GLU A 92 -1.28 10.44 -12.48
CA GLU A 92 -2.55 9.73 -12.38
C GLU A 92 -2.66 8.59 -13.39
N GLY A 93 -3.57 7.66 -13.13
CA GLY A 93 -3.86 6.56 -14.05
C GLY A 93 -4.17 5.24 -13.35
N TYR A 94 -4.31 4.18 -14.15
CA TYR A 94 -4.55 2.83 -13.64
C TYR A 94 -3.23 2.11 -13.35
N TYR A 95 -3.08 1.64 -12.12
CA TYR A 95 -1.90 0.93 -11.67
C TYR A 95 -2.29 -0.40 -11.03
N GLU A 96 -1.45 -1.41 -11.23
CA GLU A 96 -1.59 -2.69 -10.52
C GLU A 96 -1.39 -2.46 -9.03
N SER A 97 -2.38 -2.84 -8.22
CA SER A 97 -2.35 -2.59 -6.78
C SER A 97 -3.18 -3.57 -5.97
N VAL A 98 -2.78 -3.76 -4.71
CA VAL A 98 -3.69 -4.19 -3.66
C VAL A 98 -4.42 -2.96 -3.15
N LEU A 99 -5.74 -2.89 -3.38
CA LEU A 99 -6.61 -1.83 -2.91
C LEU A 99 -7.47 -2.35 -1.74
N ILE A 100 -7.34 -1.70 -0.59
CA ILE A 100 -8.16 -1.94 0.59
C ILE A 100 -9.09 -0.75 0.77
N THR A 101 -10.39 -1.00 0.72
CA THR A 101 -11.43 0.02 0.97
C THR A 101 -12.18 -0.35 2.24
N LEU A 102 -12.18 0.54 3.22
CA LEU A 102 -12.95 0.42 4.46
C LEU A 102 -14.26 1.18 4.31
N GLY A 103 -15.39 0.56 4.63
CA GLY A 103 -16.72 1.16 4.52
C GLY A 103 -16.96 1.79 3.15
N LYS A 104 -17.38 3.06 3.14
CA LYS A 104 -17.71 3.82 1.94
C LYS A 104 -16.50 4.22 1.08
N GLY A 105 -15.29 4.24 1.66
CA GLY A 105 -14.09 4.65 0.93
C GLY A 105 -14.05 6.13 0.55
N GLU A 106 -14.58 7.02 1.39
CA GLU A 106 -14.74 8.45 1.07
C GLU A 106 -13.66 9.35 1.70
N GLY A 107 -12.77 8.79 2.53
CA GLY A 107 -11.74 9.57 3.19
C GLY A 107 -10.38 9.59 2.50
N ASP A 108 -9.48 10.36 3.09
CA ASP A 108 -8.13 10.62 2.61
C ASP A 108 -7.32 9.34 2.59
N ASN A 109 -7.08 8.88 1.36
CA ASN A 109 -6.39 7.62 1.12
C ASN A 109 -4.88 7.73 1.38
N TRP A 110 -4.27 6.59 1.65
CA TRP A 110 -2.83 6.44 1.67
C TRP A 110 -2.42 5.38 0.64
N TRP A 111 -1.25 5.55 0.04
CA TRP A 111 -0.64 4.53 -0.79
C TRP A 111 0.88 4.60 -0.80
N CYS A 112 1.48 3.44 -1.05
CA CYS A 112 2.92 3.24 -1.29
C CYS A 112 3.16 2.30 -2.49
N VAL A 113 4.39 2.23 -2.98
CA VAL A 113 4.80 1.26 -4.02
C VAL A 113 5.39 0.01 -3.34
N LEU A 114 4.73 -1.13 -3.51
CA LEU A 114 5.13 -2.43 -2.95
C LEU A 114 6.23 -3.10 -3.76
N PHE A 115 6.19 -2.96 -5.09
CA PHE A 115 7.20 -3.55 -5.98
C PHE A 115 7.56 -2.56 -7.10
N PRO A 116 8.83 -2.14 -7.22
CA PRO A 116 9.94 -2.43 -6.30
C PRO A 116 9.64 -1.91 -4.87
N PRO A 117 10.31 -2.42 -3.81
CA PRO A 117 9.87 -2.26 -2.41
C PRO A 117 10.14 -0.87 -1.81
N LEU A 118 9.55 0.18 -2.39
CA LEU A 118 9.63 1.55 -1.88
C LEU A 118 8.82 1.76 -0.61
N CYS A 119 7.82 0.90 -0.34
CA CYS A 119 7.01 0.97 0.86
C CYS A 119 7.84 0.84 2.14
N LEU A 120 8.96 0.11 2.11
CA LEU A 120 9.89 0.01 3.24
C LEU A 120 10.55 1.36 3.56
N LEU A 121 10.86 2.16 2.54
CA LEU A 121 11.48 3.47 2.72
C LEU A 121 10.54 4.54 3.24
N GLU A 122 9.23 4.39 3.02
CA GLU A 122 8.26 5.34 3.57
C GLU A 122 8.23 5.29 5.11
N ALA A 123 8.75 4.21 5.71
CA ALA A 123 8.92 4.08 7.15
C ALA A 123 10.27 4.63 7.67
N ASP A 124 11.21 4.98 6.77
CA ASP A 124 12.53 5.52 7.14
C ASP A 124 12.56 7.05 6.95
N ASP A 125 13.20 7.77 7.88
CA ASP A 125 13.39 9.23 7.85
C ASP A 125 14.46 9.68 6.82
N LYS A 126 14.37 9.19 5.58
CA LYS A 126 15.26 9.60 4.48
C LYS A 126 14.93 11.01 4.00
N THR A 127 15.96 11.80 3.72
CA THR A 127 15.81 13.11 3.06
C THR A 127 15.25 12.96 1.65
N ASP A 128 14.69 14.04 1.09
CA ASP A 128 14.14 14.05 -0.27
C ASP A 128 15.19 13.66 -1.33
N VAL A 129 16.45 14.05 -1.12
CA VAL A 129 17.56 13.72 -2.03
C VAL A 129 17.87 12.23 -1.98
N GLU A 130 18.01 11.66 -0.79
CA GLU A 130 18.27 10.22 -0.61
C GLU A 130 17.13 9.36 -1.16
N TYR A 131 15.88 9.80 -0.95
CA TYR A 131 14.71 9.12 -1.52
C TYR A 131 14.78 9.08 -3.05
N LYS A 132 15.06 10.21 -3.70
CA LYS A 132 15.18 10.30 -5.16
C LYS A 132 16.28 9.41 -5.72
N ILE A 133 17.46 9.41 -5.10
CA ILE A 133 18.59 8.58 -5.52
C ILE A 133 18.21 7.11 -5.45
N TYR A 134 17.65 6.67 -4.32
CA TYR A 134 17.28 5.27 -4.12
C TYR A 134 16.13 4.83 -5.05
N VAL A 135 15.13 5.68 -5.28
CA VAL A 135 14.07 5.40 -6.27
C VAL A 135 14.69 5.20 -7.65
N LYS A 136 15.65 6.02 -8.05
CA LYS A 136 16.37 5.88 -9.33
C LYS A 136 17.14 4.55 -9.40
N GLU A 137 17.84 4.18 -8.34
CA GLU A 137 18.57 2.89 -8.25
C GLU A 137 17.62 1.70 -8.37
N LEU A 138 16.48 1.72 -7.67
CA LEU A 138 15.49 0.66 -7.77
C LEU A 138 14.83 0.60 -9.15
N ILE A 139 14.55 1.74 -9.78
CA ILE A 139 14.01 1.73 -11.13
C ILE A 139 15.00 1.03 -12.06
N ASN A 140 16.27 1.45 -12.08
CA ASN A 140 17.30 0.86 -12.93
C ASN A 140 17.55 -0.64 -12.67
N LYS A 141 17.33 -1.11 -11.44
CA LYS A 141 17.52 -2.51 -11.08
C LYS A 141 16.37 -3.39 -11.60
N TYR A 142 15.15 -2.87 -11.62
CA TYR A 142 13.93 -3.65 -11.85
C TYR A 142 13.28 -3.39 -13.22
N PHE A 143 13.68 -2.32 -13.91
CA PHE A 143 13.18 -1.89 -15.21
C PHE A 143 14.35 -1.45 -16.10
#